data_AF-A0A5K3F1N9-F1
#
_entry.id   AF-A0A5K3F1N9-F1
#
_cell.length_a   1.000
_cell.length_b   1.000
_cell.length_c   1.000
_cell.angle_alpha   90.00
_cell.angle_beta   90.00
_cell.angle_gamma   90.00
#
_symmetry.space_group_name_H-M   'P 1'
#
loop_
_entity.id
_entity.type
_entity.pdbx_description
1 polymer ?
#
loop_
_entity_poly.entity_id
_entity_poly.type
_entity_poly.pdbx_seq_one_letter_code
_entity_poly.pdbx_strand_id
1 'polypeptide(L)'
;MGTILLILLTVFEIVKGTESYAANFPCADSSWSYVPESGKCYKLSSNNLRYNWTIGQDICSKMLQRFPNVSVSIAETRDVLESEELKGFLVGRAIKEKIWLNAVRTSVSDPFVWKSDNKIVNLDFISWSGGTGVGNCLVFFYTTHRVQTQWITKAVVEDYPCSSTFALVCEHTVKDCENPPGGFDPTKMEFKPTGPHVGTVTTIACSPGFFPQPSTTPPVTSGVNVDRSLAPGQYRCDGQRDESGDPSLITTHFAYSGTALPDCIAIRCSEEEMKGMVPKFGKLSSARSKLTEEEYGSLQVNQFNQYGNVVTYICDESYFFPDHSFEKHVECTLKEGSNNKGVWKGYSGTILPLAEQCEPVTCMYEKALIKSSHNIQPLFTIDYSNGTMDVTEKLKPIPYPYRTKIRYTCMAGYETVTKEPDQNISCGSIGRWRPQLSGCIKKTENIITSSTGRFIPPAVEAMSARQLGTIVIIIIVIFLLSLLLLDLTTLRRDIAWFFNNIRLQKRLWLAKRRLYRAKREAKQKRNE
;
A
#
# COMPACT_ATOMS: atom_id res chain seq x y z
N MET A 1 57.25 -38.50 -41.00
CA MET A 1 56.44 -37.44 -41.64
C MET A 1 55.18 -37.24 -40.82
N GLY A 2 55.29 -36.46 -39.75
CA GLY A 2 54.20 -36.27 -38.81
C GLY A 2 54.63 -35.26 -37.77
N THR A 3 54.49 -33.96 -38.10
CA THR A 3 54.61 -32.82 -37.18
C THR A 3 54.36 -31.46 -37.86
N ILE A 4 53.56 -31.35 -38.93
CA ILE A 4 53.22 -30.05 -39.56
C ILE A 4 51.75 -30.01 -40.01
N LEU A 5 50.82 -30.50 -39.19
CA LEU A 5 49.38 -30.33 -39.45
C LEU A 5 48.57 -29.91 -38.20
N LEU A 6 49.24 -29.50 -37.12
CA LEU A 6 48.59 -29.11 -35.85
C LEU A 6 48.73 -27.61 -35.50
N ILE A 7 49.38 -26.81 -36.35
CA ILE A 7 49.66 -25.38 -36.07
C ILE A 7 48.82 -24.43 -36.93
N LEU A 8 48.09 -24.92 -37.93
CA LEU A 8 47.18 -24.10 -38.76
C LEU A 8 45.72 -24.09 -38.28
N LEU A 9 45.38 -24.87 -37.25
CA LEU A 9 44.04 -24.91 -36.65
C LEU A 9 43.93 -24.15 -35.31
N THR A 10 44.99 -23.47 -34.86
CA THR A 10 45.04 -22.78 -33.55
C THR A 10 45.35 -21.29 -33.65
N VAL A 11 45.10 -20.66 -34.81
CA VAL A 11 45.23 -19.19 -35.01
C VAL A 11 43.93 -18.53 -35.51
N PHE A 12 42.82 -19.28 -35.60
CA PHE A 12 41.51 -18.74 -35.97
C PHE A 12 40.53 -18.60 -34.77
N GLU A 13 41.04 -18.45 -33.55
CA GLU A 13 40.22 -18.24 -32.34
C GLU A 13 40.58 -16.97 -31.54
N ILE A 14 41.14 -15.95 -32.20
CA ILE A 14 41.25 -14.60 -31.63
C ILE A 14 40.84 -13.56 -32.67
N VAL A 15 39.61 -13.66 -33.13
CA VAL A 15 38.79 -12.48 -33.40
C VAL A 15 37.50 -12.75 -32.65
N LYS A 16 37.32 -12.04 -31.52
CA LYS A 16 36.03 -11.96 -30.84
C LYS A 16 35.03 -11.44 -31.86
N GLY A 17 34.37 -12.36 -32.55
CA GLY A 17 33.14 -12.07 -33.24
C GLY A 17 32.22 -11.45 -32.20
N THR A 18 31.84 -10.20 -32.44
CA THR A 18 30.51 -9.74 -32.09
C THR A 18 29.55 -10.82 -32.59
N GLU A 19 29.14 -11.74 -31.71
CA GLU A 19 27.97 -12.57 -31.94
C GLU A 19 26.84 -11.56 -32.18
N SER A 20 26.49 -11.40 -33.46
CA SER A 20 25.34 -10.64 -33.90
C SER A 20 24.13 -11.40 -33.39
N TYR A 21 23.72 -11.11 -32.16
CA TYR A 21 22.49 -11.63 -31.58
C TYR A 21 21.31 -11.23 -32.46
N ALA A 22 20.24 -12.02 -32.45
CA ALA A 22 18.98 -11.56 -33.01
C ALA A 22 18.63 -10.22 -32.35
N ALA A 23 18.34 -9.19 -33.15
CA ALA A 23 18.04 -7.84 -32.68
C ALA A 23 16.91 -7.79 -31.63
N ASN A 24 16.14 -8.88 -31.54
CA ASN A 24 14.95 -9.03 -30.72
C ASN A 24 15.20 -9.75 -29.38
N PHE A 25 16.43 -10.14 -29.03
CA PHE A 25 16.71 -10.80 -27.75
C PHE A 25 16.76 -9.78 -26.59
N PRO A 26 15.87 -9.84 -25.58
CA PRO A 26 15.72 -8.75 -24.63
C PRO A 26 16.62 -8.83 -23.38
N CYS A 27 17.39 -9.93 -23.26
CA CYS A 27 18.53 -10.15 -22.34
C CYS A 27 19.52 -9.00 -22.24
N ALA A 28 20.48 -9.07 -21.31
CA ALA A 28 21.74 -8.33 -21.40
C ALA A 28 22.75 -9.03 -22.33
N ASP A 29 22.75 -10.37 -22.31
CA ASP A 29 23.55 -11.24 -23.17
C ASP A 29 23.03 -12.68 -23.10
N SER A 30 23.59 -13.58 -23.90
CA SER A 30 23.18 -14.99 -24.03
C SER A 30 23.37 -15.83 -22.75
N SER A 31 24.05 -15.33 -21.73
CA SER A 31 24.13 -16.01 -20.43
C SER A 31 22.85 -15.88 -19.60
N TRP A 32 21.95 -14.98 -20.00
CA TRP A 32 20.61 -14.83 -19.43
C TRP A 32 19.60 -15.66 -20.21
N SER A 33 18.58 -16.15 -19.51
CA SER A 33 17.43 -16.81 -20.13
C SER A 33 16.24 -15.88 -20.02
N TYR A 34 15.72 -15.43 -21.16
CA TYR A 34 14.49 -14.66 -21.21
C TYR A 34 13.29 -15.58 -21.10
N VAL A 35 12.30 -15.19 -20.29
CA VAL A 35 11.01 -15.84 -20.22
C VAL A 35 9.94 -14.81 -20.61
N PRO A 36 9.39 -14.89 -21.84
CA PRO A 36 8.43 -13.92 -22.35
C PRO A 36 7.21 -13.75 -21.44
N GLU A 37 6.67 -14.84 -20.92
CA GLU A 37 5.43 -14.86 -20.15
C GLU A 37 5.51 -14.04 -18.85
N SER A 38 6.69 -13.91 -18.25
CA SER A 38 6.93 -13.07 -17.07
C SER A 38 7.65 -11.76 -17.37
N GLY A 39 8.14 -11.58 -18.61
CA GLY A 39 8.98 -10.44 -18.98
C GLY A 39 10.32 -10.39 -18.24
N LYS A 40 10.73 -11.48 -17.60
CA LYS A 40 11.93 -11.54 -16.76
C LYS A 40 13.08 -12.26 -17.45
N CYS A 41 14.27 -11.85 -17.06
CA CYS A 41 15.52 -12.44 -17.46
C CYS A 41 16.17 -13.10 -16.26
N TYR A 42 16.35 -14.42 -16.33
CA TYR A 42 16.95 -15.20 -15.26
C TYR A 42 18.38 -15.59 -15.58
N LYS A 43 19.24 -15.54 -14.56
CA LYS A 43 20.61 -16.04 -14.65
C LYS A 43 21.00 -16.79 -13.39
N LEU A 44 21.47 -18.02 -13.58
CA LEU A 44 22.10 -18.78 -12.51
C LEU A 44 23.51 -18.21 -12.28
N SER A 45 23.80 -17.77 -11.06
CA SER A 45 25.09 -17.16 -10.72
C SER A 45 26.27 -18.14 -10.85
N SER A 46 26.06 -19.39 -10.46
CA SER A 46 27.05 -20.46 -10.57
C SER A 46 26.38 -21.84 -10.54
N ASN A 47 26.91 -22.79 -11.31
CA ASN A 47 26.45 -24.18 -11.28
C ASN A 47 26.82 -24.87 -9.95
N ASN A 48 27.98 -24.55 -9.38
CA ASN A 48 28.56 -25.31 -8.26
C ASN A 48 28.65 -24.53 -6.95
N LEU A 49 28.67 -23.20 -7.00
CA LEU A 49 28.78 -22.38 -5.80
C LEU A 49 27.42 -22.15 -5.16
N ARG A 50 27.43 -22.11 -3.83
CA ARG A 50 26.26 -21.84 -2.99
C ARG A 50 26.56 -20.64 -2.11
N TYR A 51 25.56 -19.80 -1.94
CA TYR A 51 25.70 -18.51 -1.27
C TYR A 51 24.71 -18.41 -0.13
N ASN A 52 25.08 -17.71 0.93
CA ASN A 52 24.09 -17.24 1.88
C ASN A 52 23.28 -16.08 1.29
N TRP A 53 22.14 -15.77 1.90
CA TRP A 53 21.21 -14.81 1.31
C TRP A 53 21.83 -13.43 1.13
N THR A 54 22.55 -12.91 2.13
CA THR A 54 23.19 -11.59 2.09
C THR A 54 24.27 -11.48 1.01
N ILE A 55 25.11 -12.51 0.86
CA ILE A 55 26.11 -12.56 -0.21
C ILE A 55 25.41 -12.68 -1.57
N GLY A 56 24.33 -13.46 -1.65
CA GLY A 56 23.55 -13.58 -2.89
C GLY A 56 22.97 -12.24 -3.35
N GLN A 57 22.47 -11.44 -2.41
CA GLN A 57 21.95 -10.10 -2.69
C GLN A 57 23.06 -9.17 -3.22
N ASP A 58 24.24 -9.18 -2.59
CA ASP A 58 25.41 -8.42 -3.05
C ASP A 58 25.86 -8.87 -4.44
N ILE A 59 25.88 -10.17 -4.73
CA ILE A 59 26.25 -10.69 -6.04
C ILE A 59 25.25 -10.24 -7.12
N CYS A 60 23.95 -10.41 -6.90
CA CYS A 60 22.94 -10.03 -7.89
C CYS A 60 22.95 -8.52 -8.14
N SER A 61 22.98 -7.69 -7.09
CA SER A 61 23.04 -6.22 -7.25
C SER A 61 24.30 -5.70 -7.95
N LYS A 62 25.37 -6.50 -7.96
CA LYS A 62 26.61 -6.19 -8.70
C LYS A 62 26.60 -6.72 -10.13
N MET A 63 25.66 -7.61 -10.48
CA MET A 63 25.48 -8.01 -11.87
C MET A 63 24.98 -6.84 -12.70
N LEU A 64 25.49 -6.72 -13.93
CA LEU A 64 25.15 -5.64 -14.85
C LEU A 64 25.45 -4.23 -14.33
N GLN A 65 26.38 -4.06 -13.38
CA GLN A 65 26.82 -2.73 -12.89
C GLN A 65 27.27 -1.74 -13.97
N ARG A 66 27.66 -2.24 -15.15
CA ARG A 66 27.96 -1.40 -16.32
C ARG A 66 26.74 -0.66 -16.87
N PHE A 67 25.53 -1.11 -16.52
CA PHE A 67 24.23 -0.56 -16.93
C PHE A 67 23.52 -0.03 -15.68
N PRO A 68 23.71 1.25 -15.30
CA PRO A 68 23.26 1.78 -14.01
C PRO A 68 21.73 1.83 -13.86
N ASN A 69 21.00 1.77 -14.99
CA ASN A 69 19.54 1.82 -15.02
C ASN A 69 18.88 0.43 -14.93
N VAL A 70 19.67 -0.64 -14.96
CA VAL A 70 19.15 -2.01 -14.82
C VAL A 70 19.32 -2.45 -13.37
N SER A 71 18.19 -2.65 -12.68
CA SER A 71 18.20 -3.22 -11.34
C SER A 71 18.14 -4.73 -11.42
N VAL A 72 19.11 -5.40 -10.79
CA VAL A 72 19.19 -6.86 -10.72
C VAL A 72 19.01 -7.29 -9.27
N SER A 73 18.10 -8.21 -9.03
CA SER A 73 17.80 -8.75 -7.70
C SER A 73 17.93 -10.27 -7.67
N ILE A 74 17.81 -10.85 -6.48
CA ILE A 74 17.50 -12.28 -6.37
C ILE A 74 16.12 -12.52 -7.00
N ALA A 75 15.86 -13.72 -7.51
CA ALA A 75 14.58 -14.07 -8.12
C ALA A 75 13.37 -13.84 -7.18
N GLU A 76 12.24 -13.44 -7.74
CA GLU A 76 10.96 -13.24 -7.07
C GLU A 76 9.83 -13.97 -7.82
N THR A 77 8.81 -14.38 -7.07
CA THR A 77 7.57 -14.97 -7.62
C THR A 77 6.37 -14.40 -6.87
N ARG A 78 5.53 -13.67 -7.59
CA ARG A 78 4.43 -12.86 -7.02
C ARG A 78 3.04 -13.35 -7.41
N ASP A 79 2.94 -14.25 -8.37
CA ASP A 79 1.70 -14.89 -8.79
C ASP A 79 1.94 -16.31 -9.34
N VAL A 80 0.84 -16.98 -9.70
CA VAL A 80 0.85 -18.34 -10.27
C VAL A 80 1.76 -18.41 -11.49
N LEU A 81 1.65 -17.44 -12.40
CA LEU A 81 2.38 -17.44 -13.67
C LEU A 81 3.88 -17.32 -13.43
N GLU A 82 4.32 -16.32 -12.65
CA GLU A 82 5.73 -16.15 -12.30
C GLU A 82 6.31 -17.39 -11.60
N SER A 83 5.51 -18.07 -10.77
CA SER A 83 5.94 -19.28 -10.08
C SER A 83 6.14 -20.46 -11.03
N GLU A 84 5.25 -20.60 -12.01
CA GLU A 84 5.32 -21.64 -13.04
C GLU A 84 6.48 -21.37 -14.01
N GLU A 85 6.74 -20.10 -14.34
CA GLU A 85 7.87 -19.68 -15.17
C GLU A 85 9.22 -19.89 -14.48
N LEU A 86 9.35 -19.49 -13.21
CA LEU A 86 10.57 -19.75 -12.45
C LEU A 86 10.80 -21.26 -12.29
N LYS A 87 9.75 -22.05 -12.05
CA LYS A 87 9.83 -23.51 -12.06
C LYS A 87 10.28 -24.04 -13.43
N GLY A 88 9.69 -23.54 -14.52
CA GLY A 88 10.03 -23.91 -15.89
C GLY A 88 11.50 -23.66 -16.20
N PHE A 89 12.02 -22.50 -15.80
CA PHE A 89 13.44 -22.17 -15.88
C PHE A 89 14.33 -23.18 -15.13
N LEU A 90 13.99 -23.50 -13.87
CA LEU A 90 14.76 -24.47 -13.08
C LEU A 90 14.72 -25.88 -13.67
N VAL A 91 13.56 -26.33 -14.15
CA VAL A 91 13.39 -27.64 -14.79
C VAL A 91 14.18 -27.69 -16.11
N GLY A 92 14.06 -26.67 -16.95
CA GLY A 92 14.76 -26.60 -18.24
C GLY A 92 16.28 -26.57 -18.12
N ARG A 93 16.80 -26.03 -17.00
CA ARG A 93 18.23 -26.04 -16.67
C ARG A 93 18.67 -27.21 -15.79
N ALA A 94 17.76 -28.16 -15.50
CA ALA A 94 17.98 -29.31 -14.61
C ALA A 94 18.48 -28.94 -13.19
N ILE A 95 18.10 -27.76 -12.69
CA ILE A 95 18.45 -27.28 -11.34
C ILE A 95 17.49 -27.91 -10.34
N LYS A 96 17.90 -28.99 -9.69
CA LYS A 96 17.07 -29.70 -8.68
C LYS A 96 17.19 -29.15 -7.26
N GLU A 97 18.01 -28.13 -7.08
CA GLU A 97 18.35 -27.60 -5.76
C GLU A 97 17.48 -26.42 -5.35
N LYS A 98 17.49 -26.12 -4.05
CA LYS A 98 16.87 -24.92 -3.49
C LYS A 98 17.60 -23.68 -3.98
N ILE A 99 16.83 -22.66 -4.35
CA ILE A 99 17.31 -21.34 -4.70
C ILE A 99 16.76 -20.30 -3.72
N TRP A 100 17.49 -19.21 -3.51
CA TRP A 100 16.97 -18.09 -2.72
C TRP A 100 15.86 -17.34 -3.46
N LEU A 101 14.89 -16.83 -2.71
CA LEU A 101 13.98 -15.77 -3.12
C LEU A 101 14.37 -14.44 -2.46
N ASN A 102 14.06 -13.32 -3.12
CA ASN A 102 14.36 -11.97 -2.62
C ASN A 102 13.43 -11.49 -1.49
N ALA A 103 13.07 -12.39 -0.58
CA ALA A 103 12.16 -12.13 0.53
C ALA A 103 12.79 -12.45 1.88
N VAL A 104 12.63 -11.54 2.84
CA VAL A 104 13.14 -11.70 4.21
C VAL A 104 12.19 -11.13 5.25
N ARG A 105 12.35 -11.56 6.50
CA ARG A 105 11.73 -10.94 7.68
C ARG A 105 12.77 -10.64 8.75
N THR A 106 12.47 -9.70 9.63
CA THR A 106 13.36 -9.31 10.75
C THR A 106 13.29 -10.27 11.93
N SER A 107 12.10 -10.77 12.23
CA SER A 107 11.86 -11.76 13.30
C SER A 107 10.73 -12.71 12.89
N VAL A 108 10.56 -13.81 13.63
CA VAL A 108 9.54 -14.83 13.34
C VAL A 108 8.10 -14.28 13.42
N SER A 109 7.87 -13.24 14.22
CA SER A 109 6.58 -12.56 14.33
C SER A 109 6.30 -11.56 13.20
N ASP A 110 7.32 -11.17 12.44
CA ASP A 110 7.16 -10.20 11.37
C ASP A 110 6.76 -10.88 10.05
N PRO A 111 5.95 -10.21 9.20
CA PRO A 111 5.68 -10.72 7.87
C PRO A 111 6.96 -10.71 7.03
N PHE A 112 7.05 -11.66 6.08
CA PHE A 112 8.05 -11.58 5.03
C PHE A 112 7.76 -10.39 4.12
N VAL A 113 8.82 -9.70 3.71
CA VAL A 113 8.73 -8.59 2.75
C VAL A 113 9.66 -8.83 1.58
N TRP A 114 9.21 -8.48 0.38
CA TRP A 114 10.04 -8.43 -0.82
C TRP A 114 11.04 -7.29 -0.71
N LYS A 115 12.32 -7.54 -1.02
CA LYS A 115 13.35 -6.50 -0.90
C LYS A 115 13.35 -5.47 -2.01
N SER A 116 12.72 -5.76 -3.14
CA SER A 116 12.58 -4.85 -4.27
C SER A 116 11.67 -3.64 -3.93
N ASP A 117 10.54 -3.87 -3.25
CA ASP A 117 9.52 -2.84 -2.99
C ASP A 117 9.04 -2.74 -1.52
N ASN A 118 9.58 -3.56 -0.62
CA ASN A 118 9.17 -3.67 0.79
C ASN A 118 7.69 -4.03 1.00
N LYS A 119 7.01 -4.60 -0.02
CA LYS A 119 5.63 -5.10 0.15
C LYS A 119 5.62 -6.44 0.86
N ILE A 120 4.54 -6.70 1.60
CA ILE A 120 4.31 -7.98 2.27
C ILE A 120 4.17 -9.08 1.22
N VAL A 121 4.84 -10.21 1.47
CA VAL A 121 4.78 -11.41 0.65
C VAL A 121 3.41 -12.07 0.78
N ASN A 122 2.74 -12.30 -0.35
CA ASN A 122 1.57 -13.18 -0.45
C ASN A 122 1.94 -14.37 -1.35
N LEU A 123 1.75 -15.59 -0.84
CA LEU A 123 2.07 -16.85 -1.52
C LEU A 123 0.88 -17.82 -1.50
N ASP A 124 -0.35 -17.33 -1.39
CA ASP A 124 -1.57 -18.16 -1.31
C ASP A 124 -1.79 -19.01 -2.59
N PHE A 125 -1.06 -18.72 -3.66
CA PHE A 125 -1.11 -19.42 -4.94
C PHE A 125 -0.12 -20.58 -5.06
N ILE A 126 0.81 -20.74 -4.12
CA ILE A 126 1.86 -21.77 -4.17
C ILE A 126 1.91 -22.54 -2.84
N SER A 127 2.32 -23.81 -2.91
CA SER A 127 2.55 -24.61 -1.70
C SER A 127 3.71 -24.00 -0.91
N TRP A 128 3.43 -23.41 0.26
CA TRP A 128 4.48 -22.82 1.09
C TRP A 128 4.34 -23.15 2.58
N SER A 129 5.41 -22.96 3.35
CA SER A 129 5.47 -23.29 4.78
C SER A 129 4.54 -22.46 5.69
N GLY A 130 3.80 -21.49 5.16
CA GLY A 130 2.95 -20.60 5.96
C GLY A 130 3.74 -19.67 6.90
N GLY A 131 5.07 -19.60 6.76
CA GLY A 131 5.94 -18.82 7.64
C GLY A 131 6.10 -19.38 9.06
N THR A 132 5.67 -20.62 9.30
CA THR A 132 5.70 -21.26 10.62
C THR A 132 7.08 -21.78 11.02
N GLY A 133 8.05 -21.83 10.11
CA GLY A 133 9.40 -22.21 10.45
C GLY A 133 10.19 -21.11 11.15
N VAL A 134 11.42 -21.42 11.54
CA VAL A 134 12.34 -20.53 12.26
C VAL A 134 13.23 -19.70 11.33
N GLY A 135 13.08 -19.84 10.02
CA GLY A 135 13.87 -19.16 9.01
C GLY A 135 13.46 -17.71 8.82
N ASN A 136 14.42 -16.85 8.47
CA ASN A 136 14.15 -15.42 8.18
C ASN A 136 14.26 -15.10 6.69
N CYS A 137 14.54 -16.10 5.84
CA CYS A 137 14.67 -15.97 4.39
C CYS A 137 13.87 -17.07 3.70
N LEU A 138 13.39 -16.81 2.47
CA LEU A 138 12.61 -17.78 1.70
C LEU A 138 13.46 -18.47 0.63
N VAL A 139 13.20 -19.76 0.42
CA VAL A 139 13.76 -20.54 -0.69
C VAL A 139 12.65 -21.09 -1.57
N PHE A 140 12.95 -21.21 -2.86
CA PHE A 140 12.08 -21.80 -3.87
C PHE A 140 12.74 -23.06 -4.44
N PHE A 141 11.94 -24.10 -4.68
CA PHE A 141 12.36 -25.31 -5.38
C PHE A 141 11.15 -26.00 -5.99
N TYR A 142 11.38 -27.08 -6.74
CA TYR A 142 10.30 -27.94 -7.20
C TYR A 142 10.48 -29.37 -6.72
N THR A 143 9.37 -30.03 -6.46
CA THR A 143 9.30 -31.46 -6.18
C THR A 143 8.59 -32.17 -7.31
N THR A 144 8.90 -33.45 -7.52
CA THR A 144 8.20 -34.27 -8.49
C THR A 144 7.37 -35.30 -7.75
N HIS A 145 6.07 -35.32 -7.98
CA HIS A 145 5.15 -36.29 -7.40
C HIS A 145 4.43 -37.06 -8.50
N ARG A 146 4.12 -38.32 -8.22
CA ARG A 146 3.34 -39.15 -9.13
C ARG A 146 1.87 -39.01 -8.80
N VAL A 147 1.08 -38.57 -9.77
CA VAL A 147 -0.38 -38.53 -9.68
C VAL A 147 -0.92 -39.48 -10.74
N GLN A 148 -1.52 -40.59 -10.28
CA GLN A 148 -1.92 -41.70 -11.14
C GLN A 148 -0.74 -42.25 -11.99
N THR A 149 -0.79 -42.08 -13.31
CA THR A 149 0.23 -42.53 -14.26
C THR A 149 1.20 -41.43 -14.69
N GLN A 150 0.97 -40.17 -14.28
CA GLN A 150 1.78 -39.03 -14.71
C GLN A 150 2.68 -38.50 -13.59
N TRP A 151 3.88 -38.07 -13.96
CA TRP A 151 4.79 -37.32 -13.09
C TRP A 151 4.49 -35.83 -13.24
N ILE A 152 4.23 -35.16 -12.12
CA ILE A 152 3.92 -33.74 -12.08
C ILE A 152 4.98 -33.03 -11.22
N THR A 153 5.53 -31.93 -11.74
CA THR A 153 6.41 -31.05 -10.98
C THR A 153 5.59 -29.94 -10.31
N LYS A 154 5.78 -29.78 -9.00
CA LYS A 154 5.12 -28.76 -8.19
C LYS A 154 6.16 -27.82 -7.59
N ALA A 155 5.90 -26.53 -7.67
CA ALA A 155 6.72 -25.52 -7.01
C ALA A 155 6.40 -25.49 -5.50
N VAL A 156 7.44 -25.30 -4.68
CA VAL A 156 7.36 -25.28 -3.21
C VAL A 156 8.22 -24.14 -2.68
N VAL A 157 7.69 -23.42 -1.69
CA VAL A 157 8.42 -22.37 -0.97
C VAL A 157 8.56 -22.75 0.51
N GLU A 158 9.76 -22.62 1.06
CA GLU A 158 10.06 -22.89 2.47
C GLU A 158 10.84 -21.73 3.08
N ASP A 159 10.75 -21.57 4.40
CA ASP A 159 11.59 -20.63 5.13
C ASP A 159 12.86 -21.32 5.68
N TYR A 160 14.00 -20.64 5.56
CA TYR A 160 15.32 -21.11 6.02
C TYR A 160 16.09 -20.01 6.75
N PRO A 161 17.05 -20.39 7.63
CA PRO A 161 18.02 -19.44 8.17
C PRO A 161 18.79 -18.76 7.03
N CYS A 162 18.86 -17.42 7.06
CA CYS A 162 19.55 -16.63 6.03
C CYS A 162 21.06 -16.94 5.92
N SER A 163 21.64 -17.60 6.94
CA SER A 163 23.02 -18.07 6.99
C SER A 163 23.27 -19.38 6.26
N SER A 164 22.22 -20.14 5.91
CA SER A 164 22.32 -21.34 5.06
C SER A 164 22.89 -20.99 3.68
N THR A 165 23.32 -21.99 2.91
CA THR A 165 23.86 -21.75 1.56
C THR A 165 23.06 -22.50 0.50
N PHE A 166 22.60 -21.77 -0.51
CA PHE A 166 21.77 -22.31 -1.60
C PHE A 166 22.22 -21.77 -2.96
N ALA A 167 21.66 -22.32 -4.03
CA ALA A 167 21.89 -21.81 -5.38
C ALA A 167 21.28 -20.41 -5.52
N LEU A 168 21.83 -19.61 -6.42
CA LEU A 168 21.46 -18.22 -6.59
C LEU A 168 21.02 -17.96 -8.02
N VAL A 169 19.75 -17.65 -8.19
CA VAL A 169 19.19 -17.13 -9.44
C VAL A 169 18.99 -15.64 -9.27
N CYS A 170 19.63 -14.86 -10.14
CA CYS A 170 19.40 -13.43 -10.25
C CYS A 170 18.40 -13.15 -11.35
N GLU A 171 17.57 -12.13 -11.17
CA GLU A 171 16.60 -11.67 -12.16
C GLU A 171 16.75 -10.17 -12.43
N HIS A 172 16.40 -9.77 -13.64
CA HIS A 172 16.02 -8.40 -13.96
C HIS A 172 14.80 -8.41 -14.88
N THR A 173 14.02 -7.33 -14.87
CA THR A 173 12.89 -7.16 -15.77
C THR A 173 13.33 -6.52 -17.09
N VAL A 174 12.56 -6.79 -18.13
CA VAL A 174 12.64 -6.11 -19.42
C VAL A 174 11.53 -5.07 -19.46
N LYS A 175 11.75 -3.95 -20.16
CA LYS A 175 10.70 -2.96 -20.36
C LYS A 175 9.52 -3.59 -21.12
N ASP A 176 8.31 -3.34 -20.64
CA ASP A 176 7.08 -3.78 -21.30
C ASP A 176 6.68 -2.84 -22.44
N CYS A 177 5.77 -3.31 -23.31
CA CYS A 177 5.07 -2.40 -24.20
C CYS A 177 4.03 -1.61 -23.41
N GLU A 178 4.08 -0.29 -23.56
CA GLU A 178 3.17 0.65 -22.90
C GLU A 178 2.23 1.29 -23.94
N ASN A 179 1.04 1.73 -23.49
CA ASN A 179 0.07 2.48 -24.30
C ASN A 179 -0.31 1.79 -25.62
N PRO A 180 -0.95 0.60 -25.56
CA PRO A 180 -1.40 -0.07 -26.77
C PRO A 180 -2.39 0.83 -27.55
N PRO A 181 -2.31 0.82 -28.88
CA PRO A 181 -3.22 1.59 -29.72
C PRO A 181 -4.66 1.09 -29.53
N GLY A 182 -5.61 2.03 -29.61
CA GLY A 182 -7.04 1.73 -29.50
C GLY A 182 -7.72 2.16 -28.20
N GLY A 183 -7.05 2.97 -27.35
CA GLY A 183 -7.70 3.60 -26.19
C GLY A 183 -7.73 2.73 -24.92
N PHE A 184 -6.65 1.99 -24.67
CA PHE A 184 -6.55 1.17 -23.45
C PHE A 184 -6.60 2.02 -22.18
N ASP A 185 -7.44 1.60 -21.25
CA ASP A 185 -7.62 2.22 -19.94
C ASP A 185 -7.24 1.20 -18.84
N PRO A 186 -6.08 1.35 -18.18
CA PRO A 186 -5.62 0.39 -17.17
C PRO A 186 -6.54 0.33 -15.93
N THR A 187 -7.48 1.25 -15.77
CA THR A 187 -8.46 1.22 -14.67
C THR A 187 -9.63 0.27 -14.95
N LYS A 188 -9.87 -0.07 -16.23
CA LYS A 188 -11.02 -0.87 -16.68
C LYS A 188 -10.63 -2.08 -17.53
N MET A 189 -9.38 -2.13 -17.97
CA MET A 189 -8.85 -3.13 -18.88
C MET A 189 -7.59 -3.80 -18.31
N GLU A 190 -7.42 -5.06 -18.66
CA GLU A 190 -6.27 -5.87 -18.30
C GLU A 190 -5.80 -6.70 -19.51
N PHE A 191 -4.51 -7.02 -19.52
CA PHE A 191 -3.92 -7.90 -20.52
C PHE A 191 -4.11 -9.37 -20.12
N LYS A 192 -4.40 -10.23 -21.10
CA LYS A 192 -4.58 -11.68 -20.91
C LYS A 192 -3.98 -12.50 -22.05
N PRO A 193 -3.37 -13.66 -21.75
CA PRO A 193 -3.19 -14.25 -20.42
C PRO A 193 -2.01 -13.65 -19.63
N THR A 194 -1.08 -12.99 -20.33
CA THR A 194 0.14 -12.40 -19.76
C THR A 194 0.17 -10.90 -19.99
N GLY A 195 1.05 -10.22 -19.25
CA GLY A 195 1.40 -8.83 -19.51
C GLY A 195 1.99 -8.63 -20.92
N PRO A 196 2.08 -7.38 -21.39
CA PRO A 196 2.58 -7.05 -22.72
C PRO A 196 4.11 -7.05 -22.77
N HIS A 197 4.69 -8.20 -22.43
CA HIS A 197 6.14 -8.41 -22.41
C HIS A 197 6.66 -8.66 -23.84
N VAL A 198 7.91 -8.28 -24.10
CA VAL A 198 8.54 -8.48 -25.42
C VAL A 198 8.41 -9.93 -25.90
N GLY A 199 7.96 -10.14 -27.13
CA GLY A 199 7.77 -11.47 -27.73
C GLY A 199 6.47 -12.18 -27.33
N THR A 200 5.63 -11.58 -26.48
CA THR A 200 4.31 -12.15 -26.15
C THR A 200 3.23 -11.65 -27.11
N VAL A 201 2.23 -12.51 -27.33
CA VAL A 201 0.96 -12.12 -27.94
C VAL A 201 -0.10 -12.15 -26.84
N THR A 202 -0.73 -11.02 -26.61
CA THR A 202 -1.73 -10.82 -25.57
C THR A 202 -3.02 -10.29 -26.17
N THR A 203 -4.09 -10.39 -25.40
CA THR A 203 -5.39 -9.80 -25.70
C THR A 203 -5.75 -8.83 -24.60
N ILE A 204 -6.54 -7.81 -24.93
CA ILE A 204 -7.07 -6.89 -23.93
C ILE A 204 -8.48 -7.34 -23.59
N ALA A 205 -8.72 -7.57 -22.30
CA ALA A 205 -10.02 -7.90 -21.75
C ALA A 205 -10.44 -6.82 -20.74
N CYS A 206 -11.74 -6.72 -20.48
CA CYS A 206 -12.20 -5.90 -19.37
C CYS A 206 -11.79 -6.53 -18.04
N SER A 207 -11.30 -5.69 -17.13
CA SER A 207 -10.94 -6.08 -15.77
C SER A 207 -12.19 -6.56 -15.01
N PRO A 208 -12.03 -7.36 -13.93
CA PRO A 208 -13.16 -7.77 -13.09
C PRO A 208 -13.95 -6.55 -12.62
N GLY A 209 -15.27 -6.59 -12.80
CA GLY A 209 -16.13 -5.44 -12.50
C GLY A 209 -16.60 -4.68 -13.75
N PHE A 210 -16.05 -5.01 -14.91
CA PHE A 210 -16.36 -4.38 -16.18
C PHE A 210 -16.76 -5.43 -17.22
N PHE A 211 -17.63 -5.07 -18.16
CA PHE A 211 -18.01 -5.92 -19.28
C PHE A 211 -17.74 -5.20 -20.62
N PRO A 212 -17.40 -5.94 -21.68
CA PRO A 212 -17.09 -5.34 -22.97
C PRO A 212 -18.36 -4.89 -23.69
N GLN A 213 -18.36 -3.67 -24.20
CA GLN A 213 -19.30 -3.18 -25.20
C GLN A 213 -18.59 -3.11 -26.57
N PRO A 214 -19.27 -3.47 -27.69
CA PRO A 214 -18.68 -3.34 -29.01
C PRO A 214 -18.18 -1.92 -29.25
N SER A 215 -16.93 -1.80 -29.70
CA SER A 215 -16.37 -0.50 -30.08
C SER A 215 -17.19 0.10 -31.21
N THR A 216 -17.46 1.40 -31.13
CA THR A 216 -18.03 2.17 -32.24
C THR A 216 -16.98 2.57 -33.27
N THR A 217 -15.70 2.37 -32.96
CA THR A 217 -14.58 2.75 -33.82
C THR A 217 -14.35 1.68 -34.89
N PRO A 218 -14.32 2.04 -36.18
CA PRO A 218 -14.05 1.07 -37.25
C PRO A 218 -12.61 0.54 -37.16
N PRO A 219 -12.36 -0.72 -37.59
CA PRO A 219 -11.03 -1.28 -37.63
C PRO A 219 -10.09 -0.47 -38.55
N VAL A 220 -8.86 -0.26 -38.09
CA VAL A 220 -7.79 0.37 -38.87
C VAL A 220 -7.16 -0.67 -39.78
N THR A 221 -7.28 -0.50 -41.09
CA THR A 221 -6.79 -1.49 -42.07
C THR A 221 -5.34 -1.28 -42.49
N SER A 222 -4.70 -0.18 -42.11
CA SER A 222 -3.34 0.18 -42.50
C SER A 222 -2.67 1.11 -41.49
N GLY A 223 -1.40 0.86 -41.18
CA GLY A 223 -0.57 1.68 -40.31
C GLY A 223 0.76 1.00 -40.01
N VAL A 224 1.76 1.75 -39.54
CA VAL A 224 3.12 1.24 -39.25
C VAL A 224 3.10 0.09 -38.22
N ASN A 225 2.10 0.09 -37.35
CA ASN A 225 1.96 -0.87 -36.25
C ASN A 225 0.85 -1.91 -36.49
N VAL A 226 0.22 -1.93 -37.67
CA VAL A 226 -0.87 -2.88 -37.98
C VAL A 226 -0.28 -4.17 -38.54
N ASP A 227 -0.46 -5.27 -37.81
CA ASP A 227 -0.05 -6.61 -38.23
C ASP A 227 -1.27 -7.49 -38.50
N ARG A 228 -1.46 -7.81 -39.79
CA ARG A 228 -2.60 -8.62 -40.27
C ARG A 228 -2.46 -10.12 -39.99
N SER A 229 -1.29 -10.58 -39.53
CA SER A 229 -1.10 -11.97 -39.09
C SER A 229 -1.72 -12.25 -37.72
N LEU A 230 -2.00 -11.20 -36.93
CA LEU A 230 -2.64 -11.30 -35.62
C LEU A 230 -4.15 -11.49 -35.75
N ALA A 231 -4.73 -12.31 -34.87
CA ALA A 231 -6.18 -12.46 -34.81
C ALA A 231 -6.83 -11.16 -34.29
N PRO A 232 -8.12 -10.91 -34.61
CA PRO A 232 -8.82 -9.71 -34.14
C PRO A 232 -8.72 -9.53 -32.62
N GLY A 233 -8.36 -8.32 -32.18
CA GLY A 233 -8.17 -7.98 -30.76
C GLY A 233 -6.86 -8.45 -30.13
N GLN A 234 -5.95 -9.05 -30.90
CA GLN A 234 -4.61 -9.42 -30.44
C GLN A 234 -3.60 -8.30 -30.63
N TYR A 235 -2.66 -8.28 -29.70
CA TYR A 235 -1.52 -7.38 -29.60
C TYR A 235 -0.26 -8.21 -29.42
N ARG A 236 0.78 -7.93 -30.20
CA ARG A 236 2.12 -8.46 -30.00
C ARG A 236 3.02 -7.35 -29.51
N CYS A 237 3.77 -7.60 -28.46
CA CYS A 237 4.79 -6.67 -28.01
C CYS A 237 6.11 -7.00 -28.71
N ASP A 238 6.59 -6.10 -29.56
CA ASP A 238 7.86 -6.24 -30.26
C ASP A 238 8.92 -5.37 -29.57
N GLY A 239 10.12 -5.91 -29.42
CA GLY A 239 11.23 -5.25 -28.74
C GLY A 239 12.48 -5.25 -29.62
N GLN A 240 13.14 -4.10 -29.70
CA GLN A 240 14.38 -3.93 -30.46
C GLN A 240 15.49 -3.41 -29.54
N ARG A 241 16.62 -4.11 -29.54
CA ARG A 241 17.80 -3.69 -28.79
C ARG A 241 18.45 -2.47 -29.42
N ASP A 242 18.97 -1.61 -28.55
CA ASP A 242 19.95 -0.60 -28.92
C ASP A 242 21.33 -1.25 -29.17
N GLU A 243 22.17 -0.58 -29.97
CA GLU A 243 23.51 -1.06 -30.34
C GLU A 243 24.44 -1.26 -29.14
N SER A 244 24.19 -0.55 -28.03
CA SER A 244 24.96 -0.69 -26.78
C SER A 244 24.77 -2.03 -26.07
N GLY A 245 23.68 -2.76 -26.36
CA GLY A 245 23.30 -3.98 -25.66
C GLY A 245 22.84 -3.78 -24.22
N ASP A 246 22.53 -2.53 -23.82
CA ASP A 246 21.92 -2.20 -22.53
C ASP A 246 20.44 -2.60 -22.51
N PRO A 247 20.00 -3.54 -21.63
CA PRO A 247 18.59 -3.93 -21.52
C PRO A 247 17.64 -2.78 -21.22
N SER A 248 18.11 -1.73 -20.53
CA SER A 248 17.27 -0.58 -20.19
C SER A 248 16.95 0.31 -21.40
N LEU A 249 17.70 0.16 -22.50
CA LEU A 249 17.54 0.93 -23.74
C LEU A 249 16.74 0.17 -24.80
N ILE A 250 16.13 -0.98 -24.45
CA ILE A 250 15.26 -1.69 -25.37
C ILE A 250 14.07 -0.80 -25.76
N THR A 251 13.85 -0.64 -27.06
CA THR A 251 12.69 0.07 -27.58
C THR A 251 11.56 -0.93 -27.80
N THR A 252 10.40 -0.65 -27.20
CA THR A 252 9.23 -1.51 -27.27
C THR A 252 8.11 -0.83 -28.05
N HIS A 253 7.40 -1.60 -28.86
CA HIS A 253 6.22 -1.12 -29.58
C HIS A 253 5.20 -2.25 -29.75
N PHE A 254 3.92 -1.86 -29.78
CA PHE A 254 2.85 -2.79 -30.07
C PHE A 254 2.66 -2.94 -31.57
N ALA A 255 2.68 -4.17 -32.05
CA ALA A 255 1.99 -4.58 -33.25
C ALA A 255 0.57 -5.05 -32.88
N TYR A 256 -0.45 -4.71 -33.66
CA TYR A 256 -1.84 -5.09 -33.35
C TYR A 256 -2.64 -5.38 -34.61
N SER A 257 -3.73 -6.14 -34.45
CA SER A 257 -4.59 -6.57 -35.56
C SER A 257 -5.31 -5.46 -36.34
N GLY A 258 -5.25 -4.21 -35.87
CA GLY A 258 -6.05 -3.09 -36.41
C GLY A 258 -7.45 -2.97 -35.80
N THR A 259 -7.87 -3.94 -34.99
CA THR A 259 -9.20 -3.92 -34.34
C THR A 259 -9.22 -2.89 -33.21
N ALA A 260 -10.28 -2.09 -33.14
CA ALA A 260 -10.49 -1.17 -32.01
C ALA A 260 -10.80 -1.94 -30.72
N LEU A 261 -10.37 -1.41 -29.57
CA LEU A 261 -10.66 -2.02 -28.28
C LEU A 261 -12.13 -1.88 -27.92
N PRO A 262 -12.72 -2.90 -27.26
CA PRO A 262 -14.06 -2.76 -26.71
C PRO A 262 -14.07 -1.70 -25.61
N ASP A 263 -15.17 -0.95 -25.51
CA ASP A 263 -15.39 -0.06 -24.38
C ASP A 263 -15.75 -0.90 -23.15
N CYS A 264 -14.99 -0.78 -22.07
CA CYS A 264 -15.24 -1.52 -20.84
C CYS A 264 -16.11 -0.69 -19.88
N ILE A 265 -17.34 -1.17 -19.63
CA ILE A 265 -18.32 -0.47 -18.81
C ILE A 265 -18.49 -1.16 -17.48
N ALA A 266 -18.57 -0.37 -16.41
CA ALA A 266 -18.77 -0.88 -15.07
C ALA A 266 -20.10 -1.63 -14.94
N ILE A 267 -20.06 -2.79 -14.31
CA ILE A 267 -21.25 -3.53 -13.90
C ILE A 267 -22.03 -2.67 -12.92
N ARG A 268 -23.35 -2.88 -12.90
CA ARG A 268 -24.24 -2.17 -11.99
C ARG A 268 -24.85 -3.13 -10.96
N CYS A 269 -24.92 -2.68 -9.71
CA CYS A 269 -25.74 -3.30 -8.68
C CYS A 269 -27.22 -2.91 -8.87
N SER A 270 -28.12 -3.65 -8.23
CA SER A 270 -29.57 -3.42 -8.33
C SER A 270 -29.93 -2.00 -7.88
N GLU A 271 -30.48 -1.21 -8.80
CA GLU A 271 -30.95 0.15 -8.50
C GLU A 271 -32.19 0.12 -7.59
N GLU A 272 -33.05 -0.89 -7.76
CA GLU A 272 -34.24 -1.10 -6.93
C GLU A 272 -33.85 -1.41 -5.48
N GLU A 273 -32.86 -2.27 -5.27
CA GLU A 273 -32.34 -2.60 -3.94
C GLU A 273 -31.71 -1.37 -3.28
N MET A 274 -30.94 -0.58 -4.04
CA MET A 274 -30.34 0.67 -3.56
C MET A 274 -31.39 1.67 -3.09
N LYS A 275 -32.43 1.89 -3.90
CA LYS A 275 -33.52 2.79 -3.54
C LYS A 275 -34.38 2.24 -2.39
N GLY A 276 -34.55 0.92 -2.34
CA GLY A 276 -35.26 0.24 -1.25
C GLY A 276 -34.53 0.28 0.08
N MET A 277 -33.20 0.45 0.09
CA MET A 277 -32.40 0.61 1.30
C MET A 277 -32.49 2.01 1.93
N VAL A 278 -33.18 2.97 1.31
CA VAL A 278 -33.33 4.32 1.87
C VAL A 278 -34.27 4.26 3.08
N PRO A 279 -33.79 4.58 4.30
CA PRO A 279 -34.62 4.56 5.48
C PRO A 279 -35.67 5.67 5.46
N LYS A 280 -36.77 5.48 6.19
CA LYS A 280 -37.70 6.58 6.49
C LYS A 280 -36.95 7.68 7.26
N PHE A 281 -37.17 8.94 6.86
CA PHE A 281 -36.41 10.10 7.32
C PHE A 281 -34.92 10.04 6.97
N GLY A 282 -34.60 9.48 5.82
CA GLY A 282 -33.27 9.55 5.24
C GLY A 282 -33.31 9.64 3.72
N LYS A 283 -32.12 9.79 3.14
CA LYS A 283 -31.93 10.00 1.70
C LYS A 283 -30.57 9.50 1.23
N LEU A 284 -30.48 9.27 -0.08
CA LEU A 284 -29.22 9.11 -0.78
C LEU A 284 -28.54 10.48 -0.90
N SER A 285 -27.30 10.60 -0.43
CA SER A 285 -26.56 11.87 -0.41
C SER A 285 -25.60 11.99 -1.59
N SER A 286 -24.73 11.00 -1.73
CA SER A 286 -23.63 11.00 -2.70
C SER A 286 -23.13 9.58 -2.94
N ALA A 287 -22.28 9.43 -3.96
CA ALA A 287 -21.46 8.24 -4.13
C ALA A 287 -20.02 8.62 -4.50
N ARG A 288 -19.06 7.76 -4.21
CA ARG A 288 -17.65 7.93 -4.61
C ARG A 288 -17.09 6.63 -5.18
N SER A 289 -16.39 6.72 -6.30
CA SER A 289 -15.69 5.59 -6.90
C SER A 289 -14.38 5.31 -6.17
N LYS A 290 -14.19 4.09 -5.67
CA LYS A 290 -12.90 3.64 -5.12
C LYS A 290 -11.83 3.41 -6.19
N LEU A 291 -12.23 3.34 -7.46
CA LEU A 291 -11.33 3.05 -8.58
C LEU A 291 -10.75 4.32 -9.18
N THR A 292 -11.56 5.37 -9.28
CA THR A 292 -11.21 6.64 -9.95
C THR A 292 -11.18 7.84 -9.01
N GLU A 293 -11.66 7.68 -7.77
CA GLU A 293 -11.85 8.76 -6.80
C GLU A 293 -12.84 9.85 -7.24
N GLU A 294 -13.62 9.57 -8.30
CA GLU A 294 -14.68 10.44 -8.76
C GLU A 294 -15.84 10.47 -7.76
N GLU A 295 -16.38 11.67 -7.50
CA GLU A 295 -17.50 11.88 -6.59
C GLU A 295 -18.76 12.28 -7.37
N TYR A 296 -19.87 11.65 -7.01
CA TYR A 296 -21.18 11.85 -7.61
C TYR A 296 -22.12 12.49 -6.60
N GLY A 297 -22.73 13.61 -6.99
CA GLY A 297 -23.71 14.32 -6.17
C GLY A 297 -25.11 13.71 -6.26
N SER A 298 -26.03 14.24 -5.46
CA SER A 298 -27.43 13.81 -5.39
C SER A 298 -28.23 13.93 -6.70
N LEU A 299 -27.71 14.65 -7.71
CA LEU A 299 -28.32 14.75 -9.04
C LEU A 299 -27.88 13.62 -10.00
N GLN A 300 -26.85 12.85 -9.63
CA GLN A 300 -26.24 11.81 -10.45
C GLN A 300 -26.52 10.40 -9.87
N VAL A 301 -27.71 10.19 -9.30
CA VAL A 301 -28.10 8.94 -8.63
C VAL A 301 -27.97 7.72 -9.55
N ASN A 302 -28.15 7.91 -10.86
CA ASN A 302 -27.96 6.87 -11.87
C ASN A 302 -26.51 6.37 -12.01
N GLN A 303 -25.54 7.06 -11.41
CA GLN A 303 -24.14 6.62 -11.34
C GLN A 303 -23.83 5.87 -10.03
N PHE A 304 -24.68 5.97 -9.01
CA PHE A 304 -24.38 5.45 -7.68
C PHE A 304 -24.23 3.93 -7.65
N ASN A 305 -24.97 3.23 -8.51
CA ASN A 305 -24.99 1.78 -8.57
C ASN A 305 -23.87 1.14 -9.39
N GLN A 306 -22.84 1.88 -9.80
CA GLN A 306 -21.70 1.29 -10.52
C GLN A 306 -20.75 0.52 -9.59
N TYR A 307 -20.14 -0.53 -10.12
CA TYR A 307 -19.11 -1.30 -9.43
C TYR A 307 -17.97 -0.42 -8.92
N GLY A 308 -17.55 -0.66 -7.68
CA GLY A 308 -16.51 0.11 -7.00
C GLY A 308 -17.01 1.41 -6.36
N ASN A 309 -18.28 1.80 -6.59
CA ASN A 309 -18.85 2.96 -5.94
C ASN A 309 -19.29 2.63 -4.51
N VAL A 310 -18.98 3.57 -3.60
CA VAL A 310 -19.48 3.61 -2.23
C VAL A 310 -20.56 4.68 -2.17
N VAL A 311 -21.77 4.26 -1.86
CA VAL A 311 -22.96 5.10 -1.75
C VAL A 311 -23.18 5.50 -0.31
N THR A 312 -23.44 6.78 -0.08
CA THR A 312 -23.68 7.36 1.24
C THR A 312 -25.17 7.61 1.45
N TYR A 313 -25.70 6.99 2.49
CA TYR A 313 -27.05 7.19 3.01
C TYR A 313 -26.96 8.10 4.22
N ILE A 314 -27.76 9.15 4.27
CA ILE A 314 -27.81 10.06 5.42
C ILE A 314 -29.23 10.14 5.96
N CYS A 315 -29.36 10.24 7.27
CA CYS A 315 -30.62 10.61 7.88
C CYS A 315 -30.90 12.10 7.69
N ASP A 316 -32.17 12.48 7.67
CA ASP A 316 -32.59 13.87 7.62
C ASP A 316 -32.11 14.63 8.85
N GLU A 317 -32.06 15.96 8.76
CA GLU A 317 -31.79 16.78 9.94
C GLU A 317 -32.76 16.41 11.06
N SER A 318 -32.25 16.28 12.28
CA SER A 318 -32.98 15.79 13.46
C SER A 318 -33.17 14.29 13.56
N TYR A 319 -32.52 13.47 12.72
CA TYR A 319 -32.56 12.01 12.80
C TYR A 319 -31.16 11.35 12.75
N PHE A 320 -31.08 10.10 13.20
CA PHE A 320 -29.89 9.26 13.25
C PHE A 320 -30.21 7.80 12.91
N PHE A 321 -29.20 7.04 12.51
CA PHE A 321 -29.29 5.59 12.53
C PHE A 321 -29.32 5.08 13.99
N PRO A 322 -29.82 3.84 14.26
CA PRO A 322 -29.94 3.30 15.62
C PRO A 322 -28.63 3.22 16.42
N ASP A 323 -27.49 3.23 15.74
CA ASP A 323 -26.17 3.29 16.37
C ASP A 323 -25.65 4.72 16.58
N HIS A 324 -26.53 5.72 16.48
CA HIS A 324 -26.25 7.15 16.59
C HIS A 324 -25.28 7.70 15.54
N SER A 325 -25.10 7.01 14.41
CA SER A 325 -24.39 7.54 13.24
C SER A 325 -25.32 8.39 12.36
N PHE A 326 -24.78 9.40 11.67
CA PHE A 326 -25.54 10.23 10.73
C PHE A 326 -25.58 9.66 9.32
N GLU A 327 -24.57 8.85 9.00
CA GLU A 327 -24.34 8.34 7.67
C GLU A 327 -23.97 6.87 7.69
N LYS A 328 -24.41 6.16 6.65
CA LYS A 328 -24.06 4.77 6.36
C LYS A 328 -23.51 4.70 4.96
N HIS A 329 -22.58 3.77 4.77
CA HIS A 329 -21.90 3.59 3.50
C HIS A 329 -22.11 2.16 3.00
N VAL A 330 -22.50 2.03 1.74
CA VAL A 330 -22.73 0.74 1.10
C VAL A 330 -21.97 0.71 -0.22
N GLU A 331 -21.22 -0.35 -0.47
CA GLU A 331 -20.39 -0.53 -1.66
C GLU A 331 -21.07 -1.46 -2.67
N CYS A 332 -21.04 -1.07 -3.95
CA CYS A 332 -21.38 -2.00 -5.03
C CYS A 332 -20.15 -2.85 -5.38
N THR A 333 -20.20 -4.13 -5.03
CA THR A 333 -19.08 -5.08 -5.19
C THR A 333 -19.44 -6.21 -6.15
N LEU A 334 -18.45 -7.01 -6.56
CA LEU A 334 -18.72 -8.23 -7.31
C LEU A 334 -19.26 -9.31 -6.38
N LYS A 335 -20.27 -10.05 -6.85
CA LYS A 335 -20.71 -11.28 -6.19
C LYS A 335 -19.58 -12.30 -6.19
N GLU A 336 -19.36 -12.96 -5.06
CA GLU A 336 -18.34 -13.98 -4.91
C GLU A 336 -18.46 -15.08 -5.99
N GLY A 337 -17.33 -15.40 -6.63
CA GLY A 337 -17.26 -16.37 -7.73
C GLY A 337 -17.84 -15.88 -9.07
N SER A 338 -18.19 -14.59 -9.19
CA SER A 338 -18.79 -14.02 -10.41
C SER A 338 -18.02 -12.79 -10.88
N ASN A 339 -17.77 -12.72 -12.19
CA ASN A 339 -17.08 -11.58 -12.81
C ASN A 339 -18.06 -10.53 -13.39
N ASN A 340 -19.36 -10.85 -13.47
CA ASN A 340 -20.35 -10.06 -14.21
C ASN A 340 -21.62 -9.69 -13.43
N LYS A 341 -21.65 -9.92 -12.11
CA LYS A 341 -22.82 -9.63 -11.26
C LYS A 341 -22.42 -8.77 -10.07
N GLY A 342 -23.07 -7.61 -9.94
CA GLY A 342 -22.92 -6.73 -8.79
C GLY A 342 -23.80 -7.15 -7.61
N VAL A 343 -23.32 -6.93 -6.40
CA VAL A 343 -24.07 -7.10 -5.15
C VAL A 343 -23.71 -5.96 -4.18
N TRP A 344 -24.70 -5.50 -3.43
CA TRP A 344 -24.50 -4.51 -2.38
C TRP A 344 -23.87 -5.15 -1.14
N LYS A 345 -22.86 -4.49 -0.58
CA LYS A 345 -22.18 -4.90 0.64
C LYS A 345 -21.97 -3.71 1.56
N GLY A 346 -22.12 -3.91 2.87
CA GLY A 346 -21.84 -2.86 3.85
C GLY A 346 -20.37 -2.43 3.82
N TYR A 347 -20.14 -1.12 3.94
CA TYR A 347 -18.81 -0.50 3.91
C TYR A 347 -18.54 0.28 5.20
N SER A 348 -17.25 0.40 5.57
CA SER A 348 -16.81 1.16 6.77
C SER A 348 -17.53 0.77 8.06
N GLY A 349 -17.74 -0.54 8.28
CA GLY A 349 -18.45 -1.07 9.45
C GLY A 349 -19.98 -1.05 9.36
N THR A 350 -20.55 -0.62 8.24
CA THR A 350 -21.99 -0.75 7.97
C THR A 350 -22.37 -2.22 7.82
N ILE A 351 -23.45 -2.64 8.48
CA ILE A 351 -24.02 -3.98 8.35
C ILE A 351 -25.32 -3.86 7.55
N LEU A 352 -25.53 -4.76 6.58
CA LEU A 352 -26.77 -4.86 5.81
C LEU A 352 -27.69 -5.94 6.39
N PRO A 353 -29.03 -5.76 6.31
CA PRO A 353 -29.74 -4.61 5.75
C PRO A 353 -29.62 -3.35 6.63
N LEU A 354 -29.77 -2.17 6.02
CA LEU A 354 -29.88 -0.92 6.78
C LEU A 354 -31.18 -0.92 7.59
N ALA A 355 -31.20 -0.16 8.70
CA ALA A 355 -32.42 0.04 9.47
C ALA A 355 -33.51 0.68 8.60
N GLU A 356 -34.77 0.24 8.74
CA GLU A 356 -35.88 0.71 7.91
C GLU A 356 -36.25 2.18 8.17
N GLN A 357 -35.89 2.73 9.33
CA GLN A 357 -36.16 4.11 9.71
C GLN A 357 -35.00 4.72 10.51
N CYS A 358 -34.79 6.02 10.34
CA CYS A 358 -33.94 6.78 11.23
C CYS A 358 -34.70 7.18 12.51
N GLU A 359 -34.00 7.23 13.63
CA GLU A 359 -34.50 7.60 14.94
C GLU A 359 -34.30 9.10 15.21
N PRO A 360 -35.25 9.77 15.89
CA PRO A 360 -35.10 11.19 16.18
C PRO A 360 -33.89 11.46 17.08
N VAL A 361 -33.17 12.54 16.77
CA VAL A 361 -32.08 13.08 17.58
C VAL A 361 -32.61 13.40 18.98
N THR A 362 -31.92 12.86 19.97
CA THR A 362 -32.17 13.15 21.38
C THR A 362 -30.86 13.56 22.06
N CYS A 363 -30.97 14.41 23.09
CA CYS A 363 -29.88 14.74 23.98
C CYS A 363 -30.06 14.00 25.30
N MET A 364 -29.00 13.31 25.71
CA MET A 364 -28.98 12.53 26.95
C MET A 364 -28.92 13.46 28.18
N TYR A 365 -29.68 13.12 29.21
CA TYR A 365 -29.75 13.85 30.48
C TYR A 365 -28.41 13.90 31.20
N GLU A 366 -27.63 12.82 31.15
CA GLU A 366 -26.34 12.69 31.85
C GLU A 366 -25.33 13.75 31.39
N LYS A 367 -25.48 14.26 30.17
CA LYS A 367 -24.64 15.33 29.63
C LYS A 367 -25.10 16.74 30.04
N ALA A 368 -26.20 16.85 30.77
CA ALA A 368 -26.71 18.04 31.43
C ALA A 368 -26.74 17.90 32.97
N LEU A 369 -25.95 16.96 33.52
CA LEU A 369 -25.90 16.67 34.96
C LEU A 369 -25.55 17.91 35.79
N ILE A 370 -26.45 18.25 36.70
CA ILE A 370 -26.34 19.41 37.58
C ILE A 370 -25.64 18.98 38.87
N LYS A 371 -24.47 19.57 39.12
CA LYS A 371 -23.76 19.41 40.38
C LYS A 371 -24.22 20.49 41.34
N SER A 372 -24.28 20.17 42.64
CA SER A 372 -24.58 21.16 43.70
C SER A 372 -23.62 22.37 43.66
N SER A 373 -22.40 22.16 43.17
CA SER A 373 -21.39 23.20 42.93
C SER A 373 -21.74 24.21 41.83
N HIS A 374 -22.85 24.05 41.11
CA HIS A 374 -23.23 24.94 40.00
C HIS A 374 -24.04 26.18 40.41
N ASN A 375 -24.46 26.34 41.68
CA ASN A 375 -25.19 27.54 42.17
C ASN A 375 -26.43 27.95 41.35
N ILE A 376 -27.15 26.96 40.80
CA ILE A 376 -28.36 27.12 39.98
C ILE A 376 -29.60 26.95 40.89
N GLN A 377 -30.63 27.77 40.68
CA GLN A 377 -31.93 27.58 41.33
C GLN A 377 -32.52 26.20 40.98
N PRO A 378 -33.32 25.59 41.87
CA PRO A 378 -33.87 24.26 41.61
C PRO A 378 -34.87 24.27 40.45
N LEU A 379 -35.50 25.40 40.13
CA LEU A 379 -36.51 25.49 39.08
C LEU A 379 -35.89 25.61 37.67
N PHE A 380 -36.27 24.66 36.81
CA PHE A 380 -35.96 24.64 35.38
C PHE A 380 -37.23 24.83 34.57
N THR A 381 -37.15 25.65 33.53
CA THR A 381 -38.19 25.74 32.50
C THR A 381 -37.72 24.97 31.27
N ILE A 382 -38.50 24.00 30.82
CA ILE A 382 -38.19 23.15 29.68
C ILE A 382 -39.20 23.42 28.58
N ASP A 383 -38.74 23.96 27.46
CA ASP A 383 -39.52 24.15 26.24
C ASP A 383 -39.20 23.03 25.24
N TYR A 384 -40.19 22.20 24.95
CA TYR A 384 -40.05 21.13 23.96
C TYR A 384 -40.33 21.65 22.54
N SER A 385 -39.81 20.94 21.54
CA SER A 385 -40.00 21.28 20.13
C SER A 385 -41.46 21.24 19.66
N ASN A 386 -42.32 20.50 20.36
CA ASN A 386 -43.77 20.45 20.11
C ASN A 386 -44.54 21.65 20.70
N GLY A 387 -43.86 22.62 21.32
CA GLY A 387 -44.46 23.80 21.94
C GLY A 387 -44.98 23.60 23.36
N THR A 388 -44.80 22.42 23.95
CA THR A 388 -45.14 22.18 25.37
C THR A 388 -44.06 22.74 26.29
N MET A 389 -44.48 23.26 27.45
CA MET A 389 -43.61 23.80 28.48
C MET A 389 -43.81 23.02 29.78
N ASP A 390 -42.72 22.62 30.42
CA ASP A 390 -42.72 21.94 31.71
C ASP A 390 -41.82 22.71 32.69
N VAL A 391 -42.25 22.81 33.95
CA VAL A 391 -41.49 23.47 35.01
C VAL A 391 -41.21 22.45 36.09
N THR A 392 -39.92 22.16 36.31
CA THR A 392 -39.49 21.05 37.18
C THR A 392 -38.40 21.49 38.13
N GLU A 393 -38.36 20.88 39.32
CA GLU A 393 -37.27 21.10 40.28
C GLU A 393 -36.02 20.26 39.97
N LYS A 394 -36.18 19.25 39.12
CA LYS A 394 -35.11 18.35 38.67
C LYS A 394 -35.40 17.92 37.24
N LEU A 395 -34.37 17.97 36.42
CA LEU A 395 -34.39 17.38 35.09
C LEU A 395 -34.65 15.86 35.19
N LYS A 396 -35.56 15.38 34.36
CA LYS A 396 -35.98 13.98 34.30
C LYS A 396 -34.87 13.17 33.60
N PRO A 397 -34.55 11.94 34.08
CA PRO A 397 -33.54 11.07 33.46
C PRO A 397 -34.12 10.40 32.20
N ILE A 398 -34.52 11.21 31.22
CA ILE A 398 -35.09 10.78 29.95
C ILE A 398 -34.34 11.46 28.80
N PRO A 399 -34.34 10.86 27.59
CA PRO A 399 -33.81 11.51 26.40
C PRO A 399 -34.66 12.73 26.03
N TYR A 400 -34.01 13.87 25.80
CA TYR A 400 -34.68 15.11 25.42
C TYR A 400 -34.67 15.28 23.90
N PRO A 401 -35.82 15.49 23.22
CA PRO A 401 -35.86 15.66 21.77
C PRO A 401 -35.02 16.83 21.25
N TYR A 402 -34.61 16.75 19.98
CA TYR A 402 -33.98 17.86 19.26
C TYR A 402 -34.76 19.16 19.37
N ARG A 403 -34.04 20.29 19.49
CA ARG A 403 -34.57 21.66 19.75
C ARG A 403 -35.25 21.86 21.11
N THR A 404 -35.24 20.87 22.00
CA THR A 404 -35.62 21.12 23.40
C THR A 404 -34.71 22.19 23.99
N LYS A 405 -35.29 23.20 24.63
CA LYS A 405 -34.57 24.25 25.35
C LYS A 405 -34.80 24.05 26.85
N ILE A 406 -33.72 24.11 27.62
CA ILE A 406 -33.77 24.12 29.07
C ILE A 406 -33.24 25.48 29.51
N ARG A 407 -34.08 26.23 30.21
CA ARG A 407 -33.73 27.49 30.86
C ARG A 407 -33.48 27.23 32.34
N TYR A 408 -32.36 27.74 32.83
CA TYR A 408 -32.02 27.71 34.24
C TYR A 408 -31.64 29.09 34.75
N THR A 409 -31.93 29.34 36.02
CA THR A 409 -31.70 30.64 36.68
C THR A 409 -30.65 30.49 37.76
N CYS A 410 -29.74 31.45 37.89
CA CYS A 410 -28.73 31.45 38.93
C CYS A 410 -29.30 31.83 40.31
N MET A 411 -28.69 31.31 41.38
CA MET A 411 -29.00 31.74 42.74
C MET A 411 -28.66 33.22 42.96
N ALA A 412 -29.30 33.86 43.94
CA ALA A 412 -29.02 35.26 44.28
C ALA A 412 -27.53 35.46 44.62
N GLY A 413 -26.91 36.50 44.03
CA GLY A 413 -25.48 36.76 44.15
C GLY A 413 -24.60 35.99 43.14
N TYR A 414 -25.20 35.22 42.23
CA TYR A 414 -24.53 34.53 41.12
C TYR A 414 -25.10 34.96 39.76
N GLU A 415 -24.33 34.77 38.70
CA GLU A 415 -24.68 35.04 37.30
C GLU A 415 -24.08 33.97 36.38
N THR A 416 -24.55 33.89 35.15
CA THR A 416 -24.03 32.97 34.15
C THR A 416 -22.68 33.46 33.61
N VAL A 417 -21.99 32.64 32.81
CA VAL A 417 -20.74 33.04 32.17
C VAL A 417 -20.93 34.26 31.25
N THR A 418 -22.14 34.49 30.76
CA THR A 418 -22.52 35.64 29.94
C THR A 418 -22.97 36.87 30.76
N LYS A 419 -22.82 36.85 32.09
CA LYS A 419 -23.27 37.91 33.02
C LYS A 419 -24.78 38.14 33.00
N GLU A 420 -25.55 37.09 32.71
CA GLU A 420 -27.00 37.10 32.75
C GLU A 420 -27.50 36.37 34.00
N PRO A 421 -28.69 36.70 34.53
CA PRO A 421 -29.26 35.98 35.67
C PRO A 421 -29.70 34.55 35.33
N ASP A 422 -29.81 34.21 34.05
CA ASP A 422 -30.32 32.97 33.52
C ASP A 422 -29.67 32.61 32.17
N GLN A 423 -29.74 31.33 31.77
CA GLN A 423 -29.18 30.87 30.50
C GLN A 423 -30.02 29.74 29.91
N ASN A 424 -30.09 29.73 28.57
CA ASN A 424 -30.74 28.69 27.80
C ASN A 424 -29.71 27.72 27.23
N ILE A 425 -29.91 26.42 27.44
CA ILE A 425 -29.23 25.36 26.69
C ILE A 425 -30.22 24.69 25.74
N SER A 426 -29.78 24.35 24.55
CA SER A 426 -30.62 23.75 23.52
C SER A 426 -30.04 22.42 23.04
N CYS A 427 -30.90 21.43 22.79
CA CYS A 427 -30.47 20.19 22.18
C CYS A 427 -30.16 20.41 20.70
N GLY A 428 -28.88 20.34 20.33
CA GLY A 428 -28.39 20.55 18.97
C GLY A 428 -28.64 19.35 18.05
N SER A 429 -28.43 19.56 16.75
CA SER A 429 -28.70 18.56 15.69
C SER A 429 -27.83 17.30 15.81
N ILE A 430 -26.78 17.35 16.63
CA ILE A 430 -25.86 16.24 16.85
C ILE A 430 -26.06 15.50 18.18
N GLY A 431 -27.24 15.66 18.82
CA GLY A 431 -27.52 15.04 20.12
C GLY A 431 -26.64 15.58 21.25
N ARG A 432 -26.19 16.85 21.15
CA ARG A 432 -25.40 17.53 22.18
C ARG A 432 -26.04 18.85 22.60
N TRP A 433 -26.03 19.11 23.90
CA TRP A 433 -26.46 20.38 24.48
C TRP A 433 -25.54 21.52 24.06
N ARG A 434 -26.14 22.64 23.63
CA ARG A 434 -25.46 23.87 23.20
C ARG A 434 -26.11 25.11 23.79
N PRO A 435 -25.35 25.99 24.49
CA PRO A 435 -24.00 25.73 25.00
C PRO A 435 -24.00 24.54 25.99
N GLN A 436 -22.81 24.00 26.30
CA GLN A 436 -22.73 23.02 27.39
C GLN A 436 -23.12 23.69 28.70
N LEU A 437 -23.82 22.96 29.56
CA LEU A 437 -24.26 23.47 30.85
C LEU A 437 -23.03 23.89 31.67
N SER A 438 -22.97 25.17 32.02
CA SER A 438 -21.94 25.76 32.87
C SER A 438 -22.57 26.28 34.15
N GLY A 439 -21.94 26.00 35.31
CA GLY A 439 -22.41 26.54 36.59
C GLY A 439 -22.38 28.06 36.64
N CYS A 440 -23.19 28.64 37.53
CA CYS A 440 -23.23 30.06 37.79
C CYS A 440 -22.01 30.51 38.63
N ILE A 441 -21.44 31.65 38.23
CA ILE A 441 -20.30 32.31 38.87
C ILE A 441 -20.77 33.41 39.81
N LYS A 442 -20.02 33.70 40.88
CA LYS A 442 -20.41 34.74 41.85
C LYS A 442 -20.33 36.12 41.18
N LYS A 443 -21.35 36.97 41.36
CA LYS A 443 -21.32 38.37 40.92
C LYS A 443 -20.14 39.06 41.58
N THR A 444 -19.13 39.40 40.77
CA THR A 444 -17.94 40.10 41.23
C THR A 444 -17.91 41.44 40.52
N GLU A 445 -17.74 42.55 41.25
CA GLU A 445 -17.88 43.92 40.71
C GLU A 445 -16.91 44.25 39.58
N ASN A 446 -15.86 43.45 39.33
CA ASN A 446 -14.99 43.62 38.17
C ASN A 446 -14.48 42.26 37.67
N ILE A 447 -15.11 41.76 36.61
CA ILE A 447 -14.60 40.61 35.84
C ILE A 447 -14.18 41.13 34.46
N ILE A 448 -12.87 41.09 34.20
CA ILE A 448 -12.27 41.44 32.91
C ILE A 448 -12.65 40.34 31.89
N THR A 449 -13.51 40.69 30.95
CA THR A 449 -13.91 39.83 29.82
C THR A 449 -13.17 40.24 28.56
N SER A 450 -12.78 39.29 27.70
CA SER A 450 -12.28 39.62 26.35
C SER A 450 -13.39 40.24 25.49
N SER A 451 -13.03 40.87 24.37
CA SER A 451 -13.97 41.44 23.38
C SER A 451 -14.97 40.43 22.78
N THR A 452 -14.80 39.14 23.05
CA THR A 452 -15.65 38.03 22.61
C THR A 452 -16.48 37.39 23.74
N GLY A 453 -16.49 38.00 24.94
CA GLY A 453 -17.32 37.54 26.06
C GLY A 453 -16.79 36.31 26.80
N ARG A 454 -15.54 35.91 26.60
CA ARG A 454 -14.92 34.85 27.42
C ARG A 454 -14.49 35.41 28.77
N PHE A 455 -14.90 34.71 29.84
CA PHE A 455 -14.39 34.89 31.19
C PHE A 455 -12.89 34.58 31.24
N ILE A 456 -12.07 35.55 31.66
CA ILE A 456 -10.67 35.33 32.01
C ILE A 456 -10.65 35.23 33.54
N PRO A 457 -10.51 34.03 34.14
CA PRO A 457 -10.34 33.94 35.59
C PRO A 457 -9.12 34.78 36.02
N PRO A 458 -9.15 35.43 37.20
CA PRO A 458 -7.92 35.94 37.79
C PRO A 458 -6.93 34.76 37.88
N ALA A 459 -5.65 35.01 37.60
CA ALA A 459 -4.61 34.00 37.64
C ALA A 459 -4.42 33.50 39.08
N VAL A 460 -5.31 32.62 39.51
CA VAL A 460 -5.15 31.82 40.73
C VAL A 460 -4.35 30.62 40.28
N GLU A 461 -3.06 30.59 40.63
CA GLU A 461 -2.28 29.37 40.51
C GLU A 461 -3.10 28.24 41.16
N ALA A 462 -3.45 27.21 40.38
CA ALA A 462 -4.11 26.03 40.92
C ALA A 462 -3.30 25.56 42.14
N MET A 463 -3.95 25.08 43.21
CA MET A 463 -3.24 24.63 44.41
C MET A 463 -2.22 23.52 44.12
N SER A 464 -2.36 22.84 42.97
CA SER A 464 -1.44 21.87 42.40
C SER A 464 -0.49 22.42 41.33
N ALA A 465 -0.57 23.68 40.90
CA ALA A 465 0.27 24.28 39.86
C ALA A 465 1.75 24.31 40.24
N ARG A 466 2.07 24.54 41.53
CA ARG A 466 3.44 24.34 42.03
C ARG A 466 3.86 22.86 41.94
N GLN A 467 2.98 21.91 42.23
CA GLN A 467 3.32 20.48 42.17
C GLN A 467 3.48 20.00 40.71
N LEU A 468 2.54 20.34 39.84
CA LEU A 468 2.57 20.04 38.41
C LEU A 468 3.72 20.76 37.70
N GLY A 469 3.97 22.03 38.01
CA GLY A 469 5.11 22.78 37.50
C GLY A 469 6.44 22.14 37.93
N THR A 470 6.54 21.70 39.17
CA THR A 470 7.73 20.95 39.65
C THR A 470 7.90 19.63 38.90
N ILE A 471 6.82 18.86 38.70
CA ILE A 471 6.86 17.58 37.96
C ILE A 471 7.27 17.80 36.49
N VAL A 472 6.72 18.83 35.83
CA VAL A 472 7.08 19.15 34.44
C VAL A 472 8.53 19.59 34.34
N ILE A 473 9.04 20.39 35.29
CA ILE A 473 10.45 20.75 35.34
C ILE A 473 11.33 19.50 35.54
N ILE A 474 10.95 18.57 36.42
CA ILE A 474 11.65 17.29 36.61
C ILE A 474 11.68 16.49 35.30
N ILE A 475 10.55 16.38 34.59
CA ILE A 475 10.47 15.69 33.30
C ILE A 475 11.38 16.35 32.25
N ILE A 476 11.39 17.68 32.17
CA ILE A 476 12.25 18.43 31.26
C ILE A 476 13.73 18.20 31.59
N VAL A 477 14.11 18.22 32.88
CA VAL A 477 15.48 17.95 33.31
C VAL A 477 15.90 16.52 32.99
N ILE A 478 15.03 15.53 33.23
CA ILE A 478 15.29 14.13 32.87
C ILE A 478 15.44 13.99 31.35
N PHE A 479 14.55 14.62 30.58
CA PHE A 479 14.59 14.58 29.12
C PHE A 479 15.89 15.18 28.59
N LEU A 480 16.30 16.36 29.09
CA LEU A 480 17.56 16.99 28.71
C LEU A 480 18.78 16.15 29.12
N LEU A 481 18.79 15.57 30.33
CA LEU A 481 19.85 14.65 30.75
C LEU A 481 19.90 13.41 29.85
N SER A 482 18.76 12.86 29.46
CA SER A 482 18.72 11.70 28.56
C SER A 482 19.20 12.03 27.14
N LEU A 483 18.90 13.22 26.61
CA LEU A 483 19.47 13.71 25.36
C LEU A 483 20.99 13.87 25.46
N LEU A 484 21.48 14.46 26.57
CA LEU A 484 22.91 14.64 26.81
C LEU A 484 23.64 13.30 26.94
N LEU A 485 23.03 12.31 27.59
CA LEU A 485 23.56 10.94 27.66
C LEU A 485 23.56 10.26 26.29
N LEU A 486 22.49 10.41 25.50
CA LEU A 486 22.41 9.92 24.13
C LEU A 486 23.52 10.51 23.27
N ASP A 487 23.71 11.83 23.32
CA ASP A 487 24.78 12.53 22.59
C ASP A 487 26.17 12.08 23.05
N LEU A 488 26.40 11.90 24.35
CA LEU A 488 27.68 11.37 24.84
C LEU A 488 27.93 9.92 24.37
N THR A 489 26.89 9.10 24.27
CA THR A 489 27.02 7.72 23.78
C THR A 489 27.29 7.65 22.27
N THR A 490 26.66 8.51 21.47
CA THR A 490 26.94 8.62 20.04
C THR A 490 28.35 9.17 19.80
N LEU A 491 28.77 10.21 20.53
CA LEU A 491 30.12 10.78 20.44
C LEU A 491 31.19 9.74 20.84
N ARG A 492 30.93 8.93 21.88
CA ARG A 492 31.82 7.82 22.28
C ARG A 492 31.92 6.76 21.18
N ARG A 493 30.80 6.40 20.55
CA ARG A 493 30.77 5.43 19.44
C ARG A 493 31.56 5.94 18.25
N ASP A 494 31.39 7.21 17.88
CA ASP A 494 32.02 7.80 16.71
C ASP A 494 33.52 8.00 16.93
N ILE A 495 33.95 8.39 18.14
CA ILE A 495 35.38 8.42 18.51
C ILE A 495 36.00 7.01 18.42
N ALA A 496 35.29 5.96 18.87
CA ALA A 496 35.78 4.59 18.78
C ALA A 496 35.95 4.14 17.31
N TRP A 497 35.00 4.50 16.45
CA TRP A 497 35.09 4.26 15.00
C TRP A 497 36.26 5.03 14.36
N PHE A 498 36.46 6.29 14.73
CA PHE A 498 37.57 7.10 14.25
C PHE A 498 38.93 6.48 14.59
N PHE A 499 39.13 6.03 15.83
CA PHE A 499 40.37 5.36 16.23
C PHE A 499 40.57 4.01 15.53
N ASN A 500 39.50 3.24 15.29
CA ASN A 500 39.60 2.01 14.51
C ASN A 500 40.00 2.28 13.06
N ASN A 501 39.43 3.32 12.43
CA ASN A 501 39.80 3.72 11.08
C ASN A 501 41.26 4.22 11.00
N ILE A 502 41.75 4.98 11.98
CA ILE A 502 43.17 5.37 12.07
C ILE A 502 44.08 4.14 12.20
N ARG A 503 43.71 3.17 13.05
CA ARG A 503 44.48 1.92 13.20
C ARG A 503 44.50 1.13 11.89
N LEU A 504 43.40 1.08 11.17
CA LEU A 504 43.28 0.39 9.89
C LEU A 504 44.13 1.08 8.80
N GLN A 505 44.09 2.42 8.73
CA GLN A 505 44.95 3.24 7.88
C GLN A 505 46.45 3.00 8.17
N LYS A 506 46.84 2.95 9.45
CA LYS A 506 48.24 2.65 9.85
C LYS A 506 48.68 1.25 9.41
N ARG A 507 47.80 0.24 9.53
CA ARG A 507 48.08 -1.12 9.05
C ARG A 507 48.22 -1.18 7.53
N LEU A 508 47.33 -0.52 6.79
CA LEU A 508 47.39 -0.44 5.33
C LEU A 508 48.67 0.27 4.86
N TRP A 509 49.07 1.34 5.53
CA TRP A 509 50.32 2.06 5.22
C TRP A 509 51.56 1.18 5.43
N LEU A 510 51.62 0.43 6.55
CA LEU A 510 52.71 -0.52 6.81
C LEU A 510 52.74 -1.66 5.78
N ALA A 511 51.57 -2.21 5.40
CA ALA A 511 51.47 -3.23 4.37
C ALA A 511 51.96 -2.72 3.01
N LYS A 512 51.56 -1.50 2.62
CA LYS A 512 52.00 -0.84 1.39
C LYS A 512 53.53 -0.63 1.39
N ARG A 513 54.10 -0.23 2.53
CA ARG A 513 55.56 -0.06 2.70
C ARG A 513 56.33 -1.38 2.59
N ARG A 514 55.79 -2.49 3.08
CA ARG A 514 56.36 -3.85 2.91
C ARG A 514 56.33 -4.27 1.45
N LEU A 515 55.20 -4.04 0.76
CA LEU A 515 55.05 -4.31 -0.67
C LEU A 515 56.05 -3.52 -1.52
N TYR A 516 56.29 -2.25 -1.20
CA TYR A 516 57.30 -1.45 -1.92
C TYR A 516 58.74 -1.93 -1.67
N ARG A 517 59.08 -2.39 -0.46
CA ARG A 517 60.39 -3.00 -0.20
C ARG A 517 60.58 -4.30 -0.98
N ALA A 518 59.59 -5.21 -0.92
CA ALA A 518 59.62 -6.46 -1.67
C ALA A 518 59.74 -6.22 -3.19
N LYS A 519 59.04 -5.21 -3.74
CA LYS A 519 59.19 -4.82 -5.15
C LYS A 519 60.57 -4.25 -5.49
N ARG A 520 61.22 -3.53 -4.58
CA ARG A 520 62.60 -3.03 -4.80
C ARG A 520 63.63 -4.15 -4.73
N GLU A 521 63.51 -5.05 -3.76
CA GLU A 521 64.37 -6.23 -3.63
C GLU A 521 64.22 -7.17 -4.83
N ALA A 522 62.99 -7.40 -5.31
CA ALA A 522 62.74 -8.18 -6.52
C ALA A 522 63.29 -7.52 -7.79
N LYS A 523 63.35 -6.17 -7.84
CA LYS A 523 63.94 -5.44 -8.97
C LYS A 523 65.47 -5.45 -8.93
N GLN A 524 66.09 -5.43 -7.75
CA GLN A 524 67.54 -5.60 -7.59
C GLN A 524 68.00 -7.01 -7.98
N LYS A 525 67.30 -8.06 -7.52
CA LYS A 525 67.58 -9.46 -7.91
C LYS A 525 67.37 -9.78 -9.40
N ARG A 526 66.80 -8.87 -10.17
CA ARG A 526 66.54 -9.01 -11.61
C ARG A 526 67.56 -8.25 -12.47
N ASN A 527 68.40 -7.44 -11.82
CA ASN A 527 69.44 -6.61 -12.44
C ASN A 527 70.87 -7.05 -12.03
N GLU A 528 70.98 -8.06 -11.17
CA GLU A 528 72.15 -8.93 -10.99
C GLU A 528 71.92 -10.19 -11.80
#